data_AF-S4PGC6-F1
#
_entry.id   AF-S4PGC6-F1
#
_cell.length_a   1.000
_cell.length_b   1.000
_cell.length_c   1.000
_cell.angle_alpha   90.00
_cell.angle_beta   90.00
_cell.angle_gamma   90.00
#
_symmetry.space_group_name_H-M   'P 1'
#
loop_
_entity.id
_entity.type
_entity.pdbx_description
1 polymer ?
#
loop_
_entity_poly.entity_id
_entity_poly.type
_entity_poly.pdbx_seq_one_letter_code
_entity_poly.pdbx_strand_id
1 'polypeptide(L)'
;MSHTCRGTISLLGALIHTADSCTFVISNGGTQTFHIRAHDEVERQSWVTALELAKAKAIRAQESDDDEDQMSTGPTVMGGADGESEDAGGIAREMGARFHDLRTCSELVARHGAALQRSLVDLEIPPTD
;
A
#
# COMPACT_ATOMS: atom_id res chain seq x y z
N MET A 1 -11.17 1.26 12.18
CA MET A 1 -10.04 2.15 12.53
C MET A 1 -9.95 3.19 11.42
N SER A 2 -10.46 4.39 11.66
CA SER A 2 -10.45 5.49 10.67
C SER A 2 -9.03 6.02 10.54
N HIS A 3 -8.36 5.77 9.42
CA HIS A 3 -7.09 6.42 9.12
C HIS A 3 -7.36 7.92 8.93
N THR A 4 -6.93 8.73 9.90
CA THR A 4 -7.04 10.19 9.81
C THR A 4 -5.77 10.75 9.17
N CYS A 5 -5.79 10.97 7.87
CA CYS A 5 -4.74 11.73 7.20
C CYS A 5 -4.77 13.17 7.74
N ARG A 6 -3.70 13.58 8.42
CA ARG A 6 -3.57 14.93 9.02
C ARG A 6 -2.96 15.96 8.09
N GLY A 7 -2.47 15.53 6.93
CA GLY A 7 -1.88 16.38 5.91
C GLY A 7 -1.33 15.56 4.77
N THR A 8 -1.06 16.25 3.66
CA THR A 8 -0.41 15.72 2.47
C THR A 8 0.56 16.78 1.95
N ILE A 9 1.67 16.33 1.35
CA ILE A 9 2.64 17.19 0.68
C ILE A 9 3.09 16.51 -0.61
N SER A 10 3.12 17.26 -1.70
CA SER A 10 3.71 16.78 -2.95
C SER A 10 5.22 16.75 -2.82
N LEU A 11 5.86 15.67 -3.26
CA LEU A 11 7.32 15.56 -3.30
C LEU A 11 7.92 16.22 -4.56
N LEU A 12 7.12 16.46 -5.62
CA LEU A 12 7.54 17.22 -6.79
C LEU A 12 7.91 18.64 -6.34
N GLY A 13 9.17 19.02 -6.52
CA GLY A 13 9.70 20.31 -6.10
C GLY A 13 9.90 20.47 -4.58
N ALA A 14 9.64 19.45 -3.76
CA ALA A 14 9.85 19.52 -2.32
C ALA A 14 11.34 19.53 -1.96
N LEU A 15 11.71 20.29 -0.93
CA LEU A 15 13.03 20.32 -0.32
C LEU A 15 13.01 19.52 0.98
N ILE A 16 13.93 18.57 1.10
CA ILE A 16 14.13 17.77 2.31
C ILE A 16 15.43 18.24 2.96
N HIS A 17 15.35 18.69 4.20
CA HIS A 17 16.49 19.21 4.96
C HIS A 17 16.64 18.46 6.27
N THR A 18 17.82 17.87 6.47
CA THR A 18 18.21 17.27 7.74
C THR A 18 18.63 18.39 8.70
N ALA A 19 17.92 18.53 9.82
CA ALA A 19 18.18 19.57 10.81
C ALA A 19 19.13 19.08 11.92
N ASP A 20 18.79 17.96 12.57
CA ASP A 20 19.59 17.32 13.63
C ASP A 20 19.72 15.80 13.40
N SER A 21 20.32 15.09 14.37
CA SER A 21 20.48 13.62 14.33
C SER A 21 19.16 12.89 14.11
N CYS A 22 18.07 13.32 14.73
CA CYS A 22 16.76 12.65 14.65
C CYS A 22 15.65 13.51 14.04
N THR A 23 15.97 14.64 13.41
CA THR A 23 14.97 15.60 12.91
C THR A 23 15.24 15.98 11.46
N PHE A 24 14.18 16.14 10.69
CA PHE A 24 14.25 16.61 9.32
C PHE A 24 12.98 17.39 8.95
N VAL A 25 13.09 18.21 7.91
CA VAL A 25 12.04 19.11 7.45
C VAL A 25 11.75 18.84 5.98
N ILE A 26 10.48 18.75 5.62
CA ILE A 26 10.02 18.68 4.23
C ILE A 26 9.24 19.95 3.93
N SER A 27 9.62 20.67 2.88
CA SER A 27 8.98 21.92 2.49
C SER A 27 8.70 21.98 0.99
N ASN A 28 7.57 22.56 0.59
CA ASN A 28 7.23 22.78 -0.82
C ASN A 28 7.02 24.27 -1.10
N GLY A 29 8.07 24.96 -1.56
CA GLY A 29 8.01 26.36 -1.98
C GLY A 29 7.42 27.34 -0.94
N GLY A 30 7.58 27.06 0.36
CA GLY A 30 7.07 27.90 1.45
C GLY A 30 5.57 27.77 1.77
N THR A 31 4.79 27.00 0.99
CA THR A 31 3.34 26.85 1.20
C THR A 31 2.99 25.77 2.22
N GLN A 32 3.81 24.72 2.29
CA GLN A 32 3.66 23.62 3.23
C GLN A 32 5.03 23.29 3.79
N THR A 33 5.12 23.11 5.11
CA THR A 33 6.35 22.73 5.78
C THR A 33 6.04 21.80 6.94
N PHE A 34 6.61 20.60 6.91
CA PHE A 34 6.44 19.58 7.93
C PHE A 34 7.77 19.36 8.63
N HIS A 35 7.76 19.49 9.95
CA HIS A 35 8.89 19.16 10.82
C HIS A 35 8.64 17.77 11.40
N ILE A 36 9.54 16.84 11.09
CA ILE A 36 9.39 15.43 11.44
C ILE A 36 10.54 15.03 12.36
N ARG A 37 10.22 14.27 13.40
CA ARG A 37 11.19 13.69 14.33
C ARG A 37 11.09 12.18 14.26
N ALA A 38 12.21 11.52 13.99
CA ALA A 38 12.38 10.07 14.08
C ALA A 38 12.79 9.66 15.51
N HIS A 39 12.72 8.37 15.80
CA HIS A 39 13.16 7.81 17.08
C HIS A 39 14.67 7.94 17.28
N ASP A 40 15.44 7.66 16.22
CA ASP A 40 16.91 7.71 16.21
C ASP A 40 17.45 8.19 14.86
N GLU A 41 18.78 8.30 14.78
CA GLU A 41 19.47 8.76 13.57
C GLU A 41 19.39 7.77 12.40
N VAL A 42 19.37 6.47 12.70
CA VAL A 42 19.29 5.42 11.67
C VAL A 42 17.92 5.48 11.00
N GLU A 43 16.86 5.58 11.79
CA GLU A 43 15.50 5.75 11.29
C GLU A 43 15.36 7.05 10.52
N ARG A 44 15.92 8.16 11.01
CA ARG A 44 15.94 9.43 10.26
C ARG A 44 16.62 9.27 8.90
N GLN A 45 17.77 8.60 8.84
CA GLN A 45 18.47 8.34 7.58
C GLN A 45 17.65 7.47 6.63
N SER A 46 16.95 6.46 7.16
CA SER A 46 16.04 5.61 6.39
C SER A 46 14.90 6.43 5.78
N TRP A 47 14.23 7.27 6.57
CA TRP A 47 13.17 8.16 6.11
C TRP A 47 13.64 9.12 5.01
N VAL A 48 14.76 9.81 5.24
CA VAL A 48 15.30 10.77 4.26
C VAL A 48 15.65 10.07 2.95
N THR A 49 16.33 8.92 3.02
CA THR A 49 16.69 8.12 1.82
C THR A 49 15.44 7.70 1.05
N ALA A 50 14.43 7.16 1.74
CA ALA A 50 13.19 6.70 1.10
C ALA A 50 12.43 7.86 0.43
N LEU A 51 12.37 9.02 1.09
CA LEU A 51 11.70 10.21 0.55
C LEU A 51 12.43 10.80 -0.65
N GLU A 52 13.76 10.83 -0.65
CA GLU A 52 14.56 11.29 -1.81
C GLU A 52 14.41 10.34 -3.01
N LEU A 53 14.38 9.02 -2.77
CA LEU A 53 14.09 8.03 -3.81
C LEU A 53 12.68 8.22 -4.39
N ALA A 54 11.67 8.40 -3.53
CA ALA A 54 10.30 8.64 -3.96
C ALA A 54 10.17 9.94 -4.76
N LYS A 55 10.85 11.01 -4.34
CA LYS A 55 10.92 12.27 -5.07
C LYS A 55 11.55 12.09 -6.46
N ALA A 56 12.69 11.39 -6.56
CA ALA A 56 13.35 11.12 -7.84
C ALA A 56 12.48 10.25 -8.77
N LYS A 57 11.74 9.29 -8.23
CA LYS A 57 10.76 8.50 -8.99
C LYS A 57 9.62 9.36 -9.51
N ALA A 58 9.08 10.25 -8.68
CA ALA A 58 7.97 11.11 -9.06
C ALA A 58 8.35 12.14 -10.13
N ILE A 59 9.58 12.67 -10.10
CA ILE A 59 10.12 13.55 -11.16
C ILE A 59 10.22 12.80 -12.49
N ARG A 60 10.83 11.59 -12.49
CA ARG A 60 10.96 10.78 -13.71
C ARG A 60 9.61 10.37 -14.31
N ALA A 61 8.63 10.05 -13.46
CA ALA A 61 7.28 9.73 -13.91
C ALA A 61 6.61 10.94 -14.59
N GLN A 62 6.82 12.16 -14.07
CA GLN A 62 6.31 13.38 -14.69
C GLN A 62 6.98 13.65 -16.05
N GLU A 63 8.29 13.47 -16.16
CA GLU A 63 9.03 13.66 -17.41
C GLU A 63 8.59 12.65 -18.49
N SER A 64 8.31 11.40 -18.10
CA SER A 64 7.84 10.36 -19.02
C SER A 64 6.40 10.56 -19.51
N ASP A 65 5.55 11.24 -18.74
CA ASP A 65 4.14 11.52 -19.09
C ASP A 65 4.05 12.72 -20.06
N ASP A 66 5.00 13.67 -19.96
CA ASP A 66 5.08 14.88 -20.81
C ASP A 66 5.62 14.56 -22.23
N ASP A 67 6.23 13.38 -22.44
CA ASP A 67 6.71 12.90 -23.74
C ASP A 67 5.60 12.20 -24.58
N GLU A 68 4.42 11.90 -24.00
CA GLU A 68 3.34 11.20 -24.73
C GLU A 68 2.51 12.13 -25.65
N ASP A 69 2.63 13.46 -25.52
CA ASP A 69 1.91 14.43 -26.37
C ASP A 69 2.64 14.82 -27.67
N GLN A 70 3.79 14.20 -27.98
CA GLN A 70 4.59 14.57 -29.16
C GLN A 70 5.14 13.41 -30.01
N MET A 71 4.51 12.22 -30.05
CA MET A 71 4.82 11.27 -31.14
C MET A 71 3.69 10.29 -31.44
N SER A 72 2.62 10.79 -32.02
CA SER A 72 1.63 9.93 -32.70
C SER A 72 2.22 9.38 -34.00
N THR A 73 3.01 8.29 -33.94
CA THR A 73 3.18 7.32 -35.05
C THR A 73 3.84 6.00 -34.59
N GLY A 74 3.08 4.90 -34.61
CA GLY A 74 3.60 3.57 -34.98
C GLY A 74 3.69 2.51 -33.85
N PRO A 75 3.20 1.27 -34.08
CA PRO A 75 3.14 0.23 -33.06
C PRO A 75 4.42 -0.61 -33.03
N THR A 76 5.07 -0.71 -31.88
CA THR A 76 6.05 -1.77 -31.60
C THR A 76 5.76 -2.43 -30.27
N VAL A 77 5.21 -3.64 -30.40
CA VAL A 77 5.11 -4.68 -29.40
C VAL A 77 6.50 -5.08 -28.87
N MET A 78 6.51 -5.43 -27.59
CA MET A 78 7.49 -6.23 -26.85
C MET A 78 8.81 -5.58 -26.41
N GLY A 79 8.94 -5.45 -25.08
CA GLY A 79 10.09 -6.05 -24.40
C GLY A 79 10.69 -5.24 -23.26
N GLY A 80 10.21 -5.47 -22.04
CA GLY A 80 11.02 -5.32 -20.82
C GLY A 80 10.83 -4.02 -20.04
N ALA A 81 9.71 -3.92 -19.33
CA ALA A 81 9.52 -2.96 -18.25
C ALA A 81 9.02 -3.71 -17.01
N ASP A 82 9.90 -4.44 -16.34
CA ASP A 82 9.60 -5.10 -15.07
C ASP A 82 10.79 -4.91 -14.12
N GLY A 83 10.52 -4.37 -12.95
CA GLY A 83 11.54 -4.21 -11.90
C GLY A 83 11.10 -3.38 -10.70
N GLU A 84 10.02 -2.59 -10.80
CA GLU A 84 9.58 -1.76 -9.66
C GLU A 84 8.06 -1.65 -9.47
N SER A 85 7.26 -2.32 -10.31
CA SER A 85 5.82 -2.56 -10.12
C SER A 85 5.53 -3.92 -9.45
N GLU A 86 6.50 -4.85 -9.48
CA GLU A 86 6.34 -6.24 -9.05
C GLU A 86 6.03 -6.40 -7.55
N ASP A 87 6.51 -5.49 -6.69
CA ASP A 87 6.34 -5.64 -5.24
C ASP A 87 4.91 -5.30 -4.79
N ALA A 88 4.36 -4.15 -5.21
CA ALA A 88 2.98 -3.78 -4.89
C ALA A 88 1.96 -4.71 -5.57
N GLY A 89 2.21 -5.10 -6.83
CA GLY A 89 1.36 -6.05 -7.55
C GLY A 89 1.40 -7.46 -6.97
N GLY A 90 2.59 -7.92 -6.56
CA GLY A 90 2.79 -9.19 -5.87
C GLY A 90 2.09 -9.25 -4.52
N ILE A 91 2.27 -8.22 -3.68
CA ILE A 91 1.62 -8.11 -2.38
C ILE A 91 0.09 -8.06 -2.52
N ALA A 92 -0.43 -7.28 -3.47
CA ALA A 92 -1.87 -7.21 -3.73
C ALA A 92 -2.45 -8.57 -4.16
N ARG A 93 -1.72 -9.32 -5.00
CA ARG A 93 -2.11 -10.66 -5.43
C ARG A 93 -2.09 -11.66 -4.28
N GLU A 94 -1.06 -11.62 -3.42
CA GLU A 94 -0.98 -12.47 -2.23
C GLU A 94 -2.11 -12.17 -1.24
N MET A 95 -2.40 -10.89 -0.98
CA MET A 95 -3.56 -10.50 -0.16
C MET A 95 -4.86 -11.02 -0.75
N GLY A 96 -5.04 -10.92 -2.07
CA GLY A 96 -6.20 -11.47 -2.77
C GLY A 96 -6.38 -12.97 -2.55
N ALA A 97 -5.29 -13.74 -2.64
CA ALA A 97 -5.30 -15.18 -2.37
C ALA A 97 -5.66 -15.48 -0.91
N ARG A 98 -5.05 -14.78 0.06
CA ARG A 98 -5.36 -14.94 1.49
C ARG A 98 -6.82 -14.60 1.82
N PHE A 99 -7.41 -13.59 1.19
CA PHE A 99 -8.83 -13.26 1.36
C PHE A 99 -9.74 -14.34 0.80
N HIS A 100 -9.42 -14.89 -0.36
CA HIS A 100 -10.16 -16.00 -0.95
C HIS A 100 -10.14 -17.24 -0.04
N ASP A 101 -8.98 -17.57 0.52
CA ASP A 101 -8.83 -18.70 1.44
C ASP A 101 -9.63 -18.47 2.73
N LEU A 102 -9.55 -17.28 3.31
CA LEU A 102 -10.30 -16.93 4.51
C LEU A 102 -11.82 -17.00 4.28
N ARG A 103 -12.29 -16.53 3.13
CA ARG A 103 -13.70 -16.65 2.73
C ARG A 103 -14.13 -18.10 2.63
N THR A 104 -13.33 -18.94 1.97
CA THR A 104 -13.60 -20.37 1.82
C THR A 104 -13.68 -21.07 3.19
N CYS A 105 -12.72 -20.76 4.08
CA CYS A 105 -12.72 -21.26 5.46
C CYS A 105 -13.95 -20.80 6.25
N SER A 106 -14.36 -19.53 6.12
CA SER A 106 -15.56 -19.01 6.76
C SER A 106 -16.83 -19.74 6.31
N GLU A 107 -16.98 -19.97 5.01
CA GLU A 107 -18.11 -20.72 4.47
C GLU A 107 -18.10 -22.19 4.94
N LEU A 108 -16.93 -22.82 5.03
CA LEU A 108 -16.77 -24.15 5.60
C LEU A 108 -17.22 -24.19 7.07
N VAL A 109 -16.74 -23.26 7.90
CA VAL A 109 -17.11 -23.18 9.32
C VAL A 109 -18.62 -22.98 9.48
N ALA A 110 -19.22 -22.11 8.67
CA ALA A 110 -20.67 -21.88 8.69
C ALA A 110 -21.46 -23.16 8.36
N ARG A 111 -21.03 -23.92 7.33
CA ARG A 111 -21.68 -25.19 6.97
C ARG A 111 -21.55 -26.24 8.06
N HIS A 112 -20.36 -26.42 8.64
CA HIS A 112 -20.16 -27.36 9.73
C HIS A 112 -20.94 -26.95 10.98
N GLY A 113 -20.99 -25.65 11.29
CA GLY A 113 -21.81 -25.12 12.39
C GLY A 113 -23.30 -25.43 12.20
N ALA A 114 -23.84 -25.22 11.00
CA ALA A 114 -25.23 -25.54 10.69
C ALA A 114 -25.51 -27.05 10.77
N ALA A 115 -24.60 -27.90 10.30
CA ALA A 115 -24.72 -29.35 10.42
C ALA A 115 -24.73 -29.80 11.89
N LEU A 116 -23.81 -29.26 12.70
CA LEU A 116 -23.73 -29.56 14.13
C LEU A 116 -24.99 -29.11 14.88
N GLN A 117 -25.50 -27.91 14.57
CA GLN A 117 -26.76 -27.41 15.15
C GLN A 117 -27.94 -28.35 14.86
N ARG A 118 -28.04 -28.89 13.63
CA ARG A 118 -29.07 -29.88 13.29
C ARG A 118 -28.93 -31.16 14.12
N SER A 119 -27.72 -31.71 14.21
CA SER A 119 -27.48 -32.93 15.01
C SER A 119 -27.76 -32.73 16.50
N LEU A 120 -27.48 -31.54 17.04
CA LEU A 120 -27.84 -31.19 18.42
C LEU A 120 -29.36 -31.14 18.61
N VAL A 121 -30.08 -30.51 17.69
CA VAL A 121 -31.56 -30.47 17.73
C VAL A 121 -32.14 -31.89 17.67
N ASP A 122 -31.62 -32.74 16.79
CA ASP A 122 -32.07 -34.14 16.67
C ASP A 122 -31.87 -34.93 17.97
N LEU A 123 -30.81 -34.63 18.74
CA LEU A 123 -30.54 -35.23 20.05
C LEU A 123 -31.43 -34.66 21.18
N GLU A 124 -31.84 -33.40 21.06
CA GLU A 124 -32.70 -32.73 22.05
C GLU A 124 -34.18 -33.13 21.92
N ILE A 125 -34.60 -33.70 20.79
CA ILE A 125 -35.97 -34.19 20.60
C ILE A 125 -36.14 -35.48 21.42
N PRO A 126 -36.99 -35.49 22.48
CA PRO A 126 -37.23 -36.68 23.27
C PRO A 126 -37.93 -37.76 22.43
N PRO A 127 -37.67 -39.05 22.67
CA PRO A 127 -38.36 -40.12 21.95
C PRO A 127 -39.86 -40.02 22.21
N THR A 128 -40.64 -39.89 21.14
CA THR A 128 -42.10 -40.01 21.20
C THR A 128 -42.44 -41.49 21.34
N ASP A 129 -42.95 -41.87 22.51
CA ASP A 129 -43.61 -43.16 22.79
C ASP A 129 -44.98 -43.22 22.09
#